data_AF-A6IB16-F1
#
_entry.id   AF-A6IB16-F1
#
_cell.length_a   1.000
_cell.length_b   1.000
_cell.length_c   1.000
_cell.angle_alpha   90.00
_cell.angle_beta   90.00
_cell.angle_gamma   90.00
#
_symmetry.space_group_name_H-M   'P 1'
#
loop_
_entity.id
_entity.type
_entity.pdbx_description
1 polymer ?
#
loop_
_entity_poly.entity_id
_entity_poly.type
_entity_poly.pdbx_seq_one_letter_code
_entity_poly.pdbx_strand_id
1 'polypeptide(L)'
;MVETEHLRLELQMVETERVRLSLMEEKLVDVLQLLQRLRDLNISKRALGKMLLNALDQNPSQEGTRGTLAILDTLHQALVGCELLQRNPSAPASKAPAHTNPFLVSC
;
A
#
# COMPACT_ATOMS: atom_id res chain seq x y z
N MET A 1 29.91 0.44 26.46
CA MET A 1 30.39 1.14 25.24
C MET A 1 30.19 0.30 23.97
N VAL A 2 30.49 -1.00 23.96
CA VAL A 2 30.23 -1.86 22.76
C VAL A 2 28.73 -2.05 22.51
N GLU A 3 27.94 -2.28 23.56
CA GLU A 3 26.50 -2.46 23.48
C GLU A 3 25.77 -1.22 22.94
N THR A 4 26.21 -0.02 23.31
CA THR A 4 25.64 1.24 22.83
C THR A 4 25.90 1.48 21.33
N GLU A 5 27.03 1.03 20.82
CA GLU A 5 27.33 1.13 19.38
C GLU A 5 26.55 0.09 18.56
N HIS A 6 26.37 -1.12 19.10
CA HIS A 6 25.53 -2.13 18.46
C HIS A 6 24.06 -1.67 18.34
N LEU A 7 23.50 -1.14 19.42
CA LEU A 7 22.14 -0.59 19.44
C LEU A 7 21.96 0.58 18.46
N ARG A 8 23.00 1.42 18.27
CA ARG A 8 22.99 2.49 17.28
C ARG A 8 22.90 1.95 15.85
N LEU A 9 23.65 0.90 15.54
CA LEU A 9 23.62 0.26 14.23
C LEU A 9 22.25 -0.41 13.97
N GLU A 10 21.70 -1.12 14.94
CA GLU A 10 20.35 -1.71 14.82
C GLU A 10 19.29 -0.63 14.58
N LEU A 11 19.34 0.47 15.34
CA LEU A 11 18.43 1.59 15.16
C LEU A 11 18.53 2.18 13.75
N GLN A 12 19.75 2.42 13.27
CA GLN A 12 19.97 2.95 11.92
C GLN A 12 19.41 2.01 10.84
N MET A 13 19.55 0.70 11.01
CA MET A 13 18.99 -0.28 10.09
C MET A 13 17.45 -0.25 10.08
N VAL A 14 16.83 -0.18 11.26
CA VAL A 14 15.36 -0.09 11.40
C VAL A 14 14.84 1.22 10.80
N GLU A 15 15.53 2.34 11.02
CA GLU A 15 15.16 3.63 10.43
C GLU A 15 15.26 3.60 8.91
N THR A 16 16.33 3.01 8.37
CA THR A 16 16.50 2.84 6.92
C THR A 16 15.37 1.99 6.33
N GLU A 17 15.04 0.88 6.98
CA GLU A 17 13.97 0.00 6.54
C GLU A 17 12.60 0.68 6.63
N ARG A 18 12.36 1.46 7.69
CA ARG A 18 11.14 2.26 7.83
C ARG A 18 10.98 3.25 6.68
N VAL A 19 12.04 3.99 6.33
CA VAL A 19 12.01 4.95 5.20
C VAL A 19 11.72 4.22 3.89
N ARG A 20 12.36 3.07 3.67
CA ARG A 20 12.14 2.23 2.48
C ARG A 20 10.67 1.78 2.39
N LEU A 21 10.10 1.31 3.50
CA LEU A 21 8.70 0.88 3.57
C LEU A 21 7.73 2.05 3.33
N SER A 22 7.98 3.23 3.92
CA SER A 22 7.16 4.42 3.67
C SER A 22 7.15 4.82 2.20
N LEU A 23 8.32 4.81 1.53
CA LEU A 23 8.39 5.10 0.09
C LEU A 23 7.65 4.05 -0.76
N MET A 24 7.67 2.78 -0.36
CA MET A 24 6.91 1.74 -1.04
C MET A 24 5.40 1.92 -0.83
N GLU A 25 4.98 2.30 0.37
CA GLU A 25 3.58 2.57 0.70
C GLU A 25 3.05 3.73 -0.14
N GLU A 26 3.78 4.85 -0.20
CA GLU A 26 3.44 6.00 -1.06
C GLU A 26 3.27 5.59 -2.53
N LYS A 27 4.24 4.84 -3.07
CA LYS A 27 4.15 4.33 -4.44
C LYS A 27 2.97 3.40 -4.66
N LEU A 28 2.64 2.56 -3.67
CA LEU A 28 1.50 1.67 -3.76
C LEU A 28 0.18 2.45 -3.77
N VAL A 29 0.07 3.50 -2.96
CA VAL A 29 -1.10 4.41 -2.96
C VAL A 29 -1.28 5.04 -4.34
N ASP A 30 -0.21 5.55 -4.96
CA ASP A 30 -0.27 6.13 -6.30
C ASP A 30 -0.73 5.12 -7.35
N VAL A 31 -0.21 3.89 -7.30
CA VAL A 31 -0.61 2.80 -8.20
C VAL A 31 -2.09 2.46 -8.02
N LEU A 32 -2.58 2.36 -6.78
CA LEU A 32 -3.99 2.07 -6.50
C LEU A 32 -4.92 3.17 -7.03
N GLN A 33 -4.56 4.44 -6.85
CA GLN A 33 -5.32 5.58 -7.39
C GLN A 33 -5.38 5.55 -8.93
N LEU A 34 -4.26 5.25 -9.58
CA LEU A 34 -4.21 5.10 -11.03
C LEU A 34 -5.09 3.93 -11.51
N LEU A 35 -5.02 2.77 -10.85
CA LEU A 35 -5.86 1.62 -11.17
C LEU A 35 -7.36 1.93 -11.02
N GLN A 36 -7.74 2.69 -10.00
CA GLN A 36 -9.12 3.16 -9.83
C GLN A 36 -9.53 4.06 -11.00
N ARG A 37 -8.70 5.04 -11.37
CA ARG A 37 -8.98 5.90 -12.52
C ARG A 37 -9.08 5.12 -13.83
N LEU A 38 -8.22 4.13 -14.05
CA LEU A 38 -8.27 3.27 -15.24
C LEU A 38 -9.55 2.43 -15.27
N ARG A 39 -10.03 1.96 -14.11
CA ARG A 39 -11.33 1.28 -13.98
C ARG A 39 -12.48 2.20 -14.39
N ASP A 40 -12.46 3.45 -13.92
CA ASP A 40 -13.51 4.43 -14.21
C ASP A 40 -13.52 4.84 -15.70
N LEU A 41 -12.37 4.78 -16.37
CA LEU A 41 -12.25 5.00 -17.82
C LEU A 41 -12.78 3.83 -18.68
N ASN A 42 -13.21 2.72 -18.07
CA ASN A 42 -13.78 1.53 -18.73
C ASN A 42 -12.94 1.04 -19.93
N ILE A 43 -11.62 0.95 -19.72
CA ILE A 43 -10.66 0.57 -20.76
C ILE A 43 -10.93 -0.85 -21.25
N SER A 44 -10.92 -1.04 -22.57
CA SER A 44 -11.11 -2.37 -23.17
C SER A 44 -10.03 -3.36 -22.73
N LYS A 45 -10.39 -4.64 -22.61
CA LYS A 45 -9.45 -5.73 -22.28
C LYS A 45 -8.21 -5.74 -23.19
N ARG A 46 -8.39 -5.39 -24.47
CA ARG A 46 -7.30 -5.30 -25.46
C ARG A 46 -6.30 -4.19 -25.13
N ALA A 47 -6.80 -3.00 -24.76
CA ALA A 47 -5.94 -1.87 -24.41
C ALA A 47 -5.18 -2.13 -23.10
N LEU A 48 -5.85 -2.72 -22.11
CA LEU A 48 -5.20 -3.15 -20.86
C LEU A 48 -4.12 -4.20 -21.10
N GLY A 49 -4.41 -5.22 -21.90
CA GLY A 49 -3.42 -6.25 -22.28
C GLY A 49 -2.19 -5.66 -22.99
N LYS A 50 -2.40 -4.66 -23.87
CA LYS A 50 -1.30 -3.97 -24.55
C LYS A 50 -0.43 -3.16 -23.57
N MET A 51 -1.04 -2.46 -22.61
CA MET A 51 -0.29 -1.74 -21.57
C MET A 51 0.54 -2.69 -20.71
N LEU A 52 -0.02 -3.85 -20.33
CA LEU A 52 0.68 -4.86 -19.54
C LEU A 52 1.87 -5.45 -20.30
N LEU A 53 1.70 -5.82 -21.57
CA LEU A 53 2.79 -6.34 -22.40
C LEU A 53 3.91 -5.31 -22.54
N ASN A 54 3.59 -4.05 -22.83
CA ASN A 54 4.59 -2.99 -22.91
C ASN A 54 5.35 -2.80 -21.59
N ALA A 55 4.67 -2.92 -20.44
CA ALA A 55 5.30 -2.79 -19.14
C ALA A 55 6.27 -3.96 -18.82
N LEU A 56 5.92 -5.17 -19.27
CA LEU A 56 6.78 -6.35 -19.17
C LEU A 56 7.99 -6.24 -20.10
N ASP A 57 7.82 -5.73 -21.32
CA ASP A 57 8.91 -5.53 -22.28
C ASP A 57 9.96 -4.52 -21.78
N GLN A 58 9.54 -3.52 -21.00
CA GLN A 58 10.45 -2.52 -20.41
C GLN A 58 11.19 -3.02 -19.17
N ASN A 59 10.84 -4.19 -18.62
CA ASN A 59 11.49 -4.77 -17.44
C ASN A 59 12.07 -6.16 -17.75
N PRO A 60 13.16 -6.26 -18.53
CA PRO A 60 13.76 -7.53 -18.96
C PRO A 60 14.54 -8.26 -17.84
N SER A 61 14.24 -8.00 -16.57
CA SER A 61 14.98 -8.58 -15.44
C SER A 61 14.81 -10.11 -15.40
N GLN A 62 15.91 -10.80 -15.08
CA GLN A 62 16.24 -12.18 -15.44
C GLN A 62 15.39 -13.29 -14.79
N GLU A 63 14.43 -12.97 -13.90
CA GLU A 63 13.61 -13.96 -13.17
C GLU A 63 12.28 -14.32 -13.87
N GLY A 64 12.07 -13.79 -15.08
CA GLY A 64 10.99 -14.18 -15.99
C GLY A 64 9.61 -13.64 -15.59
N THR A 65 8.71 -13.52 -16.57
CA THR A 65 7.31 -13.12 -16.41
C THR A 65 6.57 -13.84 -15.28
N ARG A 66 7.01 -15.07 -14.93
CA ARG A 66 6.54 -15.85 -13.79
C ARG A 66 6.74 -15.16 -12.44
N GLY A 67 7.88 -14.48 -12.21
CA GLY A 67 8.13 -13.73 -10.99
C GLY A 67 7.17 -12.55 -10.83
N THR A 68 6.94 -11.81 -11.91
CA THR A 68 6.00 -10.68 -11.92
C THR A 68 4.56 -11.11 -11.67
N LEU A 69 4.11 -12.20 -12.30
CA LEU A 69 2.79 -12.79 -12.06
C LEU A 69 2.62 -13.23 -10.61
N ALA A 70 3.62 -13.93 -10.04
CA ALA A 70 3.57 -14.37 -8.65
C ALA A 70 3.49 -13.21 -7.65
N ILE A 71 4.20 -12.09 -7.93
CA ILE A 71 4.11 -10.87 -7.11
C ILE A 71 2.69 -10.26 -7.21
N LEU A 72 2.11 -10.18 -8.41
CA LEU A 72 0.75 -9.68 -8.60
C LEU A 72 -0.29 -10.55 -7.89
N ASP A 73 -0.16 -11.88 -7.98
CA ASP A 73 -1.05 -12.84 -7.32
C ASP A 73 -0.95 -12.73 -5.79
N THR A 74 0.27 -12.60 -5.26
CA THR A 74 0.51 -12.41 -3.82
C THR A 74 -0.09 -11.11 -3.33
N LEU A 75 0.09 -10.02 -4.10
CA LEU A 75 -0.50 -8.72 -3.79
C LEU A 75 -2.03 -8.78 -3.82
N HIS A 76 -2.61 -9.41 -4.84
CA HIS A 76 -4.05 -9.61 -4.94
C HIS A 76 -4.59 -10.38 -3.73
N GLN A 77 -3.94 -11.48 -3.35
CA GLN A 77 -4.36 -12.27 -2.20
C GLN A 77 -4.27 -11.49 -0.88
N ALA A 78 -3.21 -10.72 -0.68
CA ALA A 78 -3.05 -9.86 0.48
C ALA A 78 -4.15 -8.79 0.55
N LEU A 79 -4.47 -8.16 -0.59
CA LEU A 79 -5.54 -7.16 -0.67
C LEU A 79 -6.92 -7.78 -0.40
N VAL A 80 -7.23 -8.95 -0.98
CA VAL A 80 -8.49 -9.67 -0.68
C VAL A 80 -8.60 -10.02 0.81
N GLY A 81 -7.48 -10.35 1.45
CA GLY A 81 -7.39 -10.60 2.87
C GLY A 81 -7.49 -9.36 3.77
N CYS A 82 -7.41 -8.14 3.21
CA CYS A 82 -7.56 -6.92 3.99
C CYS A 82 -9.02 -6.72 4.42
N GLU A 83 -9.30 -6.88 5.71
CA GLU A 83 -10.61 -6.60 6.33
C GLU A 83 -11.12 -5.17 6.05
N LEU A 84 -10.22 -4.22 5.77
CA LEU A 84 -10.55 -2.86 5.36
C LEU A 84 -11.35 -2.79 4.05
N LEU A 85 -11.12 -3.71 3.10
CA LEU A 85 -11.87 -3.81 1.85
C LEU A 85 -13.18 -4.60 2.02
N GLN A 86 -13.30 -5.39 3.09
CA GLN A 86 -14.52 -6.11 3.46
C GLN A 86 -15.51 -5.22 4.25
N ARG A 87 -15.03 -4.08 4.77
CA ARG A 87 -15.89 -3.09 5.42
C ARG A 87 -16.77 -2.41 4.38
N ASN A 88 -18.02 -2.89 4.30
CA ASN A 88 -19.06 -2.25 3.48
C ASN A 88 -19.09 -0.73 3.73
N PRO A 89 -19.15 0.11 2.68
CA PRO A 89 -19.33 1.56 2.81
C PRO A 89 -20.73 1.95 3.34
N SER A 90 -21.59 0.98 3.67
CA SER A 90 -22.98 1.18 4.08
C SER A 90 -23.20 1.40 5.58
N ALA A 91 -22.17 1.55 6.39
CA ALA A 91 -22.36 2.06 7.75
C ALA A 91 -22.44 3.60 7.67
N PRO A 92 -23.62 4.23 7.81
CA PRO A 92 -23.66 5.67 8.01
C PRO A 92 -22.81 5.97 9.25
N ALA A 93 -22.02 7.04 9.17
CA ALA A 93 -21.33 7.60 10.32
C ALA A 93 -22.32 7.61 11.49
N SER A 94 -22.09 6.71 12.45
CA SER A 94 -22.91 6.61 13.65
C SER A 94 -22.85 7.97 14.31
N LYS A 95 -23.97 8.69 14.28
CA LYS A 95 -24.16 9.90 15.05
C LYS A 95 -23.88 9.52 16.50
N ALA A 96 -22.76 10.02 17.01
CA ALA A 96 -22.39 10.32 18.39
C ALA A 96 -23.07 9.51 19.53
N PRO A 97 -22.32 9.32 20.62
CA PRO A 97 -22.60 10.24 21.72
C PRO A 97 -21.40 11.12 22.00
N ALA A 98 -21.68 12.40 22.20
CA ALA A 98 -20.73 13.34 22.76
C ALA A 98 -20.22 12.77 24.09
N HIS A 99 -19.00 12.26 24.09
CA HIS A 99 -18.26 12.09 25.33
C HIS A 99 -17.91 13.49 25.82
N THR A 100 -18.80 14.05 26.64
CA THR A 100 -18.50 15.13 27.59
C THR A 100 -17.24 14.74 28.36
N ASN A 101 -16.11 15.33 28.01
CA ASN A 101 -14.90 15.26 28.81
C ASN A 101 -14.78 16.57 29.61
N PRO A 102 -14.91 16.55 30.94
CA PRO A 102 -15.01 17.74 31.78
C PRO A 102 -13.63 18.22 32.24
N PHE A 103 -12.73 18.48 31.29
CA PHE A 103 -11.42 19.07 31.60
C PHE A 103 -11.27 20.42 30.90
N LEU A 104 -12.09 21.37 31.35
CA LEU A 104 -11.75 22.78 31.32
C LEU A 104 -10.86 23.05 32.53
N VAL A 105 -9.54 23.08 32.32
CA VAL A 105 -8.64 23.88 33.17
C VAL A 105 -8.20 25.04 32.29
N SER A 106 -8.72 26.23 32.61
CA SER A 106 -8.27 27.50 32.04
C SER A 106 -7.56 28.29 33.15
N CYS A 107 -6.36 28.75 32.80
CA CYS A 107 -5.50 29.79 33.41
C CYS A 107 -5.33 29.81 34.93
#